data_AF-A0A8T4S3S1-F1
#
_entry.id   AF-A0A8T4S3S1-F1
#
_cell.length_a   1.000
_cell.length_b   1.000
_cell.length_c   1.000
_cell.angle_alpha   90.00
_cell.angle_beta   90.00
_cell.angle_gamma   90.00
#
_symmetry.space_group_name_H-M   'P 1'
#
loop_
_entity.id
_entity.type
_entity.pdbx_description
1 polymer ?
#
loop_
_entity_poly.entity_id
_entity_poly.type
_entity_poly.pdbx_seq_one_letter_code
_entity_poly.pdbx_strand_id
1 'polypeptide(L)'
;MNNEKKYKIIFEKEKCIGAAACTSVSDSWKFDDAEGKTNLLKSRFNPENNTYELEIDESIYEKEYNAARLCPVKAIHIEEIKTKKRVI
;
A
#
# COMPACT_ATOMS: atom_id res chain seq x y z
N MET A 1 21.55 -9.48 -4.66
CA MET A 1 20.35 -9.01 -5.39
C MET A 1 20.20 -7.54 -5.04
N ASN A 2 20.19 -6.66 -6.03
CA ASN A 2 20.05 -5.22 -5.79
C ASN A 2 18.60 -4.94 -5.36
N ASN A 3 18.40 -4.68 -4.07
CA ASN A 3 17.11 -4.27 -3.49
C ASN A 3 16.85 -2.76 -3.74
N GLU A 4 16.99 -2.32 -4.99
CA GLU A 4 16.68 -0.94 -5.34
C GLU A 4 15.17 -0.71 -5.18
N LYS A 5 14.80 0.30 -4.38
CA LYS A 5 13.41 0.73 -4.25
C LYS A 5 12.96 1.30 -5.59
N LYS A 6 11.98 0.65 -6.22
CA LYS A 6 11.46 1.02 -7.54
C LYS A 6 10.07 1.62 -7.48
N TYR A 7 9.27 1.20 -6.51
CA TYR A 7 7.87 1.59 -6.40
C TYR A 7 7.58 2.18 -5.03
N LYS A 8 6.54 3.01 -4.97
CA LYS A 8 6.01 3.60 -3.75
C LYS A 8 4.53 3.25 -3.66
N ILE A 9 4.14 2.60 -2.57
CA ILE A 9 2.74 2.40 -2.19
C ILE A 9 2.27 3.68 -1.52
N ILE A 10 1.06 4.13 -1.86
CA ILE A 10 0.37 5.23 -1.20
C ILE A 10 -0.97 4.69 -0.72
N PHE A 11 -1.23 4.79 0.58
CA PHE A 11 -2.44 4.28 1.22
C PHE A 11 -3.25 5.40 1.87
N GLU A 12 -4.47 5.59 1.38
CA GLU A 12 -5.44 6.53 1.92
C GLU A 12 -6.27 5.84 3.03
N LYS A 13 -5.71 5.75 4.25
CA LYS A 13 -6.32 5.01 5.37
C LYS A 13 -7.75 5.48 5.69
N GLU A 14 -8.07 6.75 5.47
CA GLU A 14 -9.43 7.28 5.68
C GLU A 14 -10.48 6.62 4.80
N LYS A 15 -10.12 6.19 3.58
CA LYS A 15 -11.04 5.49 2.68
C LYS A 15 -11.17 4.00 3.00
N CYS A 16 -10.32 3.44 3.85
CA CYS A 16 -10.37 2.02 4.19
C CYS A 16 -11.66 1.67 4.94
N ILE A 17 -12.40 0.70 4.39
CA ILE A 17 -13.67 0.19 4.94
C ILE A 17 -13.51 -1.15 5.67
N GLY A 18 -12.27 -1.57 5.95
CA GLY A 18 -12.02 -2.79 6.74
C GLY A 18 -12.27 -4.12 6.00
N ALA A 19 -12.26 -4.14 4.66
CA ALA A 19 -12.51 -5.36 3.88
C ALA A 19 -11.44 -6.46 4.03
N ALA A 20 -10.26 -6.13 4.59
CA ALA A 20 -9.13 -7.04 4.85
C ALA A 20 -8.57 -7.83 3.64
N ALA A 21 -9.01 -7.55 2.40
CA ALA A 21 -8.52 -8.28 1.22
C ALA A 21 -6.99 -8.16 1.01
N CYS A 22 -6.42 -6.99 1.30
CA CYS A 22 -4.96 -6.75 1.17
C CYS A 22 -4.12 -7.62 2.13
N THR A 23 -4.64 -7.94 3.32
CA THR A 23 -3.91 -8.77 4.30
C THR A 23 -3.85 -10.24 3.89
N SER A 24 -4.69 -10.68 2.95
CA SER A 24 -4.69 -12.06 2.45
C SER A 24 -3.61 -12.33 1.39
N VAL A 25 -3.04 -11.28 0.79
CA VAL A 25 -2.11 -11.40 -0.34
C VAL A 25 -0.73 -10.82 -0.10
N SER A 26 -0.57 -9.94 0.90
CA SER A 26 0.72 -9.35 1.25
C SER A 26 0.89 -9.19 2.77
N ASP A 27 2.11 -9.49 3.23
CA ASP A 27 2.57 -9.36 4.62
C ASP A 27 2.82 -7.88 5.02
N SER A 28 2.74 -6.95 4.08
CA SER A 28 2.84 -5.50 4.35
C SER A 28 1.59 -4.94 5.03
N TRP A 29 0.49 -5.69 5.10
CA TRP A 29 -0.80 -5.22 5.63
C TRP A 29 -1.19 -5.98 6.88
N LYS A 30 -1.68 -5.26 7.89
CA LYS A 30 -2.24 -5.84 9.11
C LYS A 30 -3.62 -5.26 9.39
N PHE A 31 -4.60 -6.12 9.61
CA PHE A 31 -5.91 -5.67 10.09
C PHE A 31 -5.83 -5.27 11.56
N ASP A 32 -6.48 -4.16 11.90
CA ASP A 32 -6.62 -3.66 13.26
C ASP A 32 -8.08 -3.80 13.68
N ASP A 33 -8.35 -4.77 14.55
CA ASP A 33 -9.70 -5.05 15.03
C ASP A 33 -10.29 -3.91 15.87
N ALA A 34 -9.46 -3.10 16.53
CA ALA A 34 -9.93 -1.98 17.34
C ALA A 34 -10.38 -0.80 16.48
N GLU A 35 -9.65 -0.52 15.38
CA GLU A 35 -10.02 0.54 14.43
C GLU A 35 -10.99 0.08 13.34
N GLY A 36 -11.09 -1.24 13.10
CA GLY A 36 -11.84 -1.81 11.97
C GLY A 36 -11.22 -1.47 10.61
N LYS A 37 -9.92 -1.16 10.57
CA LYS A 37 -9.19 -0.73 9.36
C LYS A 37 -7.86 -1.50 9.24
N THR A 38 -7.30 -1.47 8.04
CA THR A 38 -5.96 -2.05 7.79
C THR A 38 -4.87 -1.00 7.97
N ASN A 39 -3.74 -1.42 8.51
CA ASN A 39 -2.51 -0.64 8.62
C ASN A 39 -1.47 -1.14 7.60
N LEU A 40 -0.82 -0.20 6.90
CA LEU A 40 0.35 -0.48 6.06
C LEU A 40 1.60 -0.47 6.94
N LEU A 41 2.17 -1.65 7.18
CA LEU A 41 3.32 -1.84 8.05
C LEU A 41 4.57 -1.17 7.49
N LYS A 42 5.42 -0.63 8.38
CA LYS A 42 6.68 0.06 8.04
C LYS A 42 6.52 1.29 7.14
N SER A 43 5.30 1.76 6.93
CA SER A 43 5.03 2.99 6.19
C SER A 43 5.39 4.24 6.99
N ARG A 44 5.62 5.34 6.28
CA ARG A 44 5.72 6.69 6.83
C ARG A 44 4.42 7.42 6.58
N PHE A 45 3.90 8.10 7.59
CA PHE A 45 2.77 9.00 7.41
C PHE A 45 3.23 10.29 6.70
N ASN A 46 2.51 10.68 5.65
CA ASN A 46 2.67 11.93 4.94
C ASN A 46 1.51 12.88 5.29
N PRO A 47 1.77 13.96 6.06
CA PRO A 47 0.73 14.88 6.49
C PRO A 47 0.20 15.79 5.38
N GLU A 48 0.94 15.99 4.29
CA GLU A 48 0.54 16.90 3.20
C GLU A 48 -0.68 16.38 2.43
N ASN A 49 -0.81 15.06 2.34
CA ASN A 49 -1.88 14.39 1.61
C ASN A 49 -2.68 13.40 2.47
N ASN A 50 -2.36 13.31 3.77
CA ASN A 50 -2.98 12.38 4.73
C ASN A 50 -2.90 10.91 4.28
N THR A 51 -1.72 10.48 3.82
CA THR A 51 -1.49 9.11 3.34
C THR A 51 -0.38 8.40 4.10
N TYR A 52 -0.38 7.08 4.02
CA TYR A 52 0.71 6.23 4.49
C TYR A 52 1.50 5.73 3.28
N GLU A 53 2.81 5.99 3.26
CA GLU A 53 3.67 5.72 2.12
C GLU A 53 4.72 4.65 2.47
N LEU A 54 4.91 3.67 1.58
CA LEU A 54 5.95 2.64 1.71
C LEU A 54 6.71 2.47 0.40
N GLU A 55 8.03 2.59 0.46
CA GLU A 55 8.90 2.30 -0.68
C GLU A 55 9.24 0.80 -0.74
N ILE A 56 9.00 0.20 -1.90
CA ILE A 56 9.19 -1.23 -2.15
C ILE A 56 10.12 -1.46 -3.34
N ASP A 57 10.82 -2.57 -3.29
CA ASP A 57 11.55 -3.10 -4.44
C ASP A 57 10.63 -4.02 -5.27
N GLU A 58 11.16 -4.51 -6.37
CA GLU A 58 10.41 -5.33 -7.33
C GLU A 58 10.02 -6.70 -6.77
N SER A 59 10.69 -7.22 -5.73
CA SER A 59 10.45 -8.58 -5.22
C SER A 59 9.08 -8.74 -4.56
N ILE A 60 8.50 -7.65 -4.05
CA ILE A 60 7.16 -7.65 -3.43
C ILE A 60 6.12 -6.92 -4.27
N TYR A 61 6.51 -6.32 -5.41
CA TYR A 61 5.62 -5.54 -6.27
C TYR A 61 4.33 -6.29 -6.64
N GLU A 62 4.44 -7.53 -7.09
CA GLU A 62 3.26 -8.33 -7.50
C GLU A 62 2.25 -8.54 -6.36
N LYS A 63 2.73 -8.77 -5.14
CA LYS A 63 1.85 -8.93 -3.96
C LYS A 63 1.12 -7.63 -3.65
N GLU A 64 1.82 -6.50 -3.72
CA GLU A 64 1.25 -5.18 -3.46
C GLU A 64 0.31 -4.71 -4.56
N TYR A 65 0.64 -5.02 -5.82
CA TYR A 65 -0.23 -4.76 -6.96
C TYR A 65 -1.55 -5.54 -6.84
N ASN A 66 -1.49 -6.81 -6.42
CA ASN A 66 -2.69 -7.59 -6.14
C ASN A 66 -3.47 -7.04 -4.93
N ALA A 67 -2.81 -6.61 -3.86
CA ALA A 67 -3.46 -5.95 -2.72
C ALA A 67 -4.24 -4.71 -3.17
N ALA A 68 -3.64 -3.88 -4.04
CA ALA A 68 -4.29 -2.71 -4.59
C ALA A 68 -5.49 -3.05 -5.49
N ARG A 69 -5.35 -4.04 -6.36
CA ARG A 69 -6.44 -4.51 -7.25
C ARG A 69 -7.64 -5.08 -6.49
N LEU A 70 -7.41 -5.73 -5.36
CA LEU A 70 -8.46 -6.32 -4.53
C LEU A 70 -9.17 -5.29 -3.64
N CYS A 71 -8.64 -4.07 -3.51
CA CYS A 71 -9.24 -3.04 -2.68
C CYS A 71 -10.57 -2.55 -3.29
N PRO A 72 -11.74 -2.82 -2.66
CA PRO A 72 -13.05 -2.47 -3.23
C PRO A 72 -13.29 -0.96 -3.36
N VAL A 73 -12.56 -0.18 -2.57
CA VAL A 73 -12.67 1.28 -2.47
C VAL A 73 -11.47 2.01 -3.07
N LYS A 74 -10.54 1.28 -3.72
CA LYS A 74 -9.36 1.83 -4.39
C LYS A 74 -8.55 2.78 -3.49
N ALA A 75 -8.32 2.41 -2.23
CA ALA A 75 -7.57 3.22 -1.27
C ALA A 75 -6.03 3.01 -1.34
N ILE A 76 -5.58 2.06 -2.16
CA ILE A 76 -4.17 1.65 -2.28
C ILE A 76 -3.71 1.97 -3.70
N HIS A 77 -2.61 2.72 -3.81
CA HIS A 77 -2.04 3.15 -5.06
C HIS A 77 -0.57 2.77 -5.14
N ILE A 78 -0.07 2.59 -6.36
CA ILE A 78 1.35 2.30 -6.60
C ILE A 78 1.87 3.25 -7.65
N GLU A 79 3.00 3.89 -7.35
CA GLU A 79 3.72 4.78 -8.25
C GLU A 79 5.13 4.25 -8.48
N GLU A 80 5.64 4.38 -9.71
CA GLU A 80 7.05 4.16 -10.00
C GLU A 80 7.87 5.39 -9.56
N ILE A 81 8.92 5.19 -8.77
CA ILE A 81 9.66 6.27 -8.11
C ILE A 81 10.38 7.16 -9.14
N LYS A 82 11.00 6.55 -10.15
CA LYS A 82 11.84 7.26 -11.15
C LYS A 82 10.99 8.10 -12.10
N THR A 83 9.89 7.55 -12.59
CA THR A 83 9.02 8.20 -13.58
C THR A 83 7.90 9.02 -12.95
N LYS A 84 7.63 8.83 -11.65
CA LYS A 84 6.44 9.34 -10.94
C LYS A 84 5.12 8.92 -11.60
N LYS A 85 5.15 7.86 -12.42
CA LYS A 85 3.96 7.37 -13.10
C LYS A 85 3.13 6.54 -12.13
N ARG A 86 1.84 6.86 -12.04
CA ARG A 86 0.86 6.04 -11.31
C ARG A 86 0.53 4.79 -12.11
N VAL A 87 0.66 3.64 -11.44
CA VAL A 87 0.36 2.31 -11.97
C VAL A 87 -1.09 1.94 -11.66
N ILE A 88 -1.56 2.27 -10.44
CA ILE A 88 -2.92 2.00 -9.94
C ILE A 88 -3.36 3.04 -8.91
#